data_AF-A0A7J4LTS8-F1
#
_entry.id   AF-A0A7J4LTS8-F1
#
_cell.length_a   1.000
_cell.length_b   1.000
_cell.length_c   1.000
_cell.angle_alpha   90.00
_cell.angle_beta   90.00
_cell.angle_gamma   90.00
#
_symmetry.space_group_name_H-M   'P 1'
#
loop_
_entity.id
_entity.type
_entity.pdbx_description
1 polymer ?
#
loop_
_entity_poly.entity_id
_entity_poly.type
_entity_poly.pdbx_seq_one_letter_code
_entity_poly.pdbx_strand_id
1 'polypeptide(L)' 'MENSYKGHDIEMMFTKIIGKLERIEEKLDETSYPPEETLKPDFVERIKTAEKEILKGSCVAFDSMDDFLKSVEK' A
#
# COMPACT_ATOMS: atom_id res chain seq x y z
N MET A 1 -45.01 20.33 -7.05
CA MET A 1 -43.60 20.73 -6.88
C MET A 1 -42.91 20.02 -5.70
N GLU A 2 -43.45 18.92 -5.16
CA GLU A 2 -42.89 18.21 -3.99
C GLU A 2 -41.84 17.14 -4.33
N ASN A 3 -41.88 16.55 -5.54
CA ASN A 3 -40.98 15.45 -5.90
C ASN A 3 -39.52 15.87 -6.14
N SER A 4 -39.25 17.14 -6.45
CA SER A 4 -37.89 17.64 -6.68
C SER A 4 -37.06 17.75 -5.40
N TYR A 5 -37.70 17.96 -4.25
CA TYR A 5 -37.02 18.14 -2.97
C TYR A 5 -36.56 16.81 -2.35
N LYS A 6 -37.28 15.71 -2.62
CA LYS A 6 -36.90 14.37 -2.16
C LYS A 6 -35.66 13.83 -2.88
N GLY A 7 -35.52 14.10 -4.18
CA GLY A 7 -34.32 13.70 -4.95
C GLY A 7 -33.06 14.38 -4.44
N HIS A 8 -33.14 15.68 -4.17
CA HIS A 8 -32.01 16.48 -3.67
C HIS A 8 -31.56 16.04 -2.25
N ASP A 9 -32.49 15.61 -1.39
CA ASP A 9 -32.17 15.15 -0.04
C ASP A 9 -31.48 13.76 -0.06
N ILE A 10 -31.90 12.90 -1.00
CA ILE A 10 -31.27 11.60 -1.24
C ILE A 10 -29.87 11.76 -1.82
N GLU A 11 -29.68 12.66 -2.80
CA GLU A 11 -28.35 12.94 -3.36
C GLU A 11 -27.39 13.47 -2.30
N MET A 12 -27.83 14.42 -1.48
CA MET A 12 -27.03 14.95 -0.38
C MET A 12 -26.66 13.87 0.65
N MET A 13 -27.58 12.94 0.93
CA MET A 13 -27.32 11.79 1.78
C MET A 13 -26.25 10.88 1.18
N PHE A 14 -26.32 10.57 -0.11
CA PHE A 14 -25.31 9.75 -0.80
C PHE A 14 -23.94 10.43 -0.82
N THR A 15 -23.86 11.73 -1.13
CA THR A 15 -22.60 12.49 -1.07
C THR A 15 -21.98 12.41 0.33
N LYS A 16 -22.80 12.51 1.38
CA LYS A 16 -22.34 12.40 2.77
C LYS A 16 -21.87 10.99 3.14
N ILE A 17 -22.47 9.95 2.57
CA ILE A 17 -22.03 8.56 2.76
C ILE A 17 -20.70 8.33 2.06
N ILE A 18 -20.57 8.75 0.80
CA ILE A 18 -19.34 8.61 0.02
C ILE A 18 -18.17 9.31 0.74
N GLY A 19 -18.35 10.57 1.16
CA GLY A 19 -17.28 11.28 1.89
C GLY A 19 -16.93 10.68 3.26
N LYS A 20 -17.82 9.87 3.85
CA LYS A 20 -17.48 9.09 5.05
C LYS A 20 -16.68 7.83 4.72
N LEU A 21 -16.97 7.18 3.59
CA LEU A 21 -16.25 6.00 3.13
C LEU A 21 -14.82 6.37 2.73
N GLU A 22 -14.63 7.48 1.99
CA GLU A 22 -13.30 7.99 1.61
C GLU A 22 -12.42 8.24 2.85
N ARG A 23 -12.96 8.88 3.90
CA ARG A 23 -12.22 9.09 5.16
C ARG A 23 -11.90 7.80 5.92
N ILE A 24 -12.70 6.75 5.77
CA ILE A 24 -12.42 5.45 6.37
C ILE A 24 -11.29 4.77 5.60
N GLU A 25 -11.33 4.83 4.28
CA GLU A 25 -10.27 4.33 3.39
C GLU A 25 -8.93 5.02 3.69
N GLU A 26 -8.88 6.36 3.74
CA GLU A 26 -7.68 7.11 4.12
C GLU A 26 -7.09 6.65 5.46
N LYS A 27 -7.94 6.47 6.48
CA LYS A 27 -7.49 6.01 7.80
C LYS A 27 -7.01 4.56 7.79
N LEU A 28 -7.63 3.71 6.97
CA LEU A 28 -7.20 2.34 6.81
C LEU A 28 -5.84 2.28 6.12
N ASP A 29 -5.61 3.10 5.09
CA ASP A 29 -4.33 3.22 4.40
C ASP A 29 -3.23 3.71 5.34
N GLU A 30 -3.49 4.73 6.16
CA GLU A 30 -2.57 5.22 7.20
C GLU A 30 -2.19 4.11 8.20
N THR A 31 -3.12 3.22 8.55
CA THR A 31 -2.83 2.06 9.42
C THR A 31 -2.20 0.87 8.72
N SER A 32 -2.35 0.75 7.40
CA SER A 32 -1.97 -0.46 6.65
C SER A 32 -0.55 -0.41 6.08
N TYR A 33 0.04 0.78 5.93
CA TYR A 33 1.46 0.92 5.60
C TYR A 33 2.13 1.98 6.47
N PRO A 34 3.10 1.60 7.33
CA PRO A 34 3.87 2.58 8.08
C PRO A 34 4.60 3.52 7.12
N PRO A 35 4.61 4.85 7.37
CA PRO A 35 5.42 5.79 6.59
C PRO A 35 6.89 5.35 6.55
N GLU A 36 7.62 5.64 5.46
CA GLU A 36 9.03 5.23 5.33
C GLU A 36 9.90 5.68 6.51
N GLU A 37 9.57 6.82 7.12
CA GLU A 37 10.23 7.40 8.31
C GLU A 37 10.10 6.52 9.57
N THR A 38 9.10 5.63 9.59
CA THR A 38 8.87 4.68 10.69
C THR A 38 9.65 3.37 10.51
N LEU A 39 10.27 3.17 9.34
CA LEU A 39 11.17 2.05 9.11
C LEU A 39 12.45 2.25 9.91
N LYS A 40 12.98 1.17 10.48
CA LYS A 40 14.26 1.22 11.20
C LYS A 40 15.37 1.69 10.23
N PRO A 41 16.27 2.60 10.64
CA PRO A 41 17.35 3.09 9.78
C PRO A 41 18.17 1.97 9.14
N ASP A 42 18.49 0.92 9.90
CA ASP A 42 19.23 -0.26 9.44
C ASP A 42 18.48 -1.03 8.33
N PHE A 43 17.14 -1.04 8.37
CA PHE A 43 16.33 -1.68 7.33
C PHE A 43 16.42 -0.90 6.02
N VAL A 44 16.33 0.44 6.10
CA VAL A 44 16.48 1.33 4.94
C VAL A 44 17.87 1.21 4.33
N GLU A 45 18.92 1.14 5.16
CA GLU A 45 20.30 0.96 4.70
C GLU A 45 20.52 -0.38 3.98
N ARG A 46 19.94 -1.47 4.51
CA ARG A 46 19.99 -2.79 3.87
C ARG A 46 19.32 -2.79 2.49
N ILE A 47 18.17 -2.14 2.34
CA ILE A 47 17.48 -2.02 1.05
C ILE A 47 18.36 -1.23 0.07
N LYS A 48 18.85 -0.05 0.46
CA LYS A 48 19.73 0.76 -0.40
C LYS A 48 21.01 0.03 -0.82
N THR A 49 21.53 -0.83 0.04
CA THR A 49 22.69 -1.67 -0.27
C THR A 49 22.34 -2.73 -1.30
N ALA A 50 21.24 -3.46 -1.11
CA ALA A 50 20.75 -4.46 -2.05
C ALA A 50 20.44 -3.84 -3.42
N GLU A 51 19.82 -2.66 -3.48
CA GLU A 51 19.57 -1.93 -4.74
C GLU A 51 20.87 -1.63 -5.49
N LYS A 52 21.90 -1.17 -4.78
CA LYS A 52 23.22 -0.92 -5.38
C LYS A 52 23.88 -2.20 -5.88
N GLU A 53 23.71 -3.31 -5.19
CA GLU A 53 24.24 -4.61 -5.60
C GLU A 53 23.53 -5.13 -6.86
N ILE A 54 22.20 -5.00 -6.93
CA ILE A 54 21.40 -5.33 -8.11
C ILE A 54 21.83 -4.49 -9.31
N LEU A 55 21.97 -3.17 -9.14
CA LEU A 55 22.43 -2.28 -10.21
C LEU A 55 23.84 -2.61 -10.72
N LYS A 56 24.69 -3.19 -9.86
CA LYS A 56 26.03 -3.66 -10.21
C LYS A 56 26.03 -5.05 -10.85
N GLY A 57 24.87 -5.69 -11.01
CA GLY A 57 24.76 -7.08 -11.47
C GLY A 57 25.22 -8.11 -10.45
N SER A 58 25.41 -7.71 -9.19
CA SER A 58 25.78 -8.58 -8.08
C SER A 58 24.52 -9.11 -7.40
N CYS A 59 23.66 -9.78 -8.17
CA CYS A 59 22.47 -10.45 -7.66
C CYS A 59 22.57 -11.96 -7.88
N VAL A 60 22.00 -12.72 -6.95
CA VAL A 60 21.82 -14.17 -7.13
C VAL A 60 20.62 -14.35 -8.05
N ALA A 61 20.87 -14.79 -9.28
CA ALA A 61 19.81 -15.25 -10.16
C ALA A 61 19.42 -16.67 -9.75
N PHE A 62 18.12 -16.92 -9.69
CA PHE A 62 17.58 -18.27 -9.53
C PHE A 62 16.95 -18.68 -10.86
N ASP A 63 17.23 -19.91 -11.29
CA ASP A 63 16.72 -20.45 -12.55
C ASP A 63 15.24 -20.81 -12.44
N SER A 64 14.73 -21.05 -11.23
CA SER A 64 13.33 -21.37 -10.96
C SER A 64 12.87 -20.87 -9.59
N MET A 65 11.54 -20.78 -9.42
CA MET A 65 10.92 -20.49 -8.12
C MET A 65 11.26 -21.57 -7.07
N ASP A 66 11.35 -22.83 -7.49
CA ASP A 66 11.69 -23.94 -6.58
C ASP A 66 13.12 -23.81 -6.02
N ASP A 67 14.07 -23.33 -6.83
CA ASP A 67 15.45 -23.08 -6.40
C ASP A 67 15.54 -21.91 -5.42
N PHE A 68 14.72 -20.87 -5.64
CA PHE A 68 14.58 -19.79 -4.68
C PHE A 68 14.02 -20.30 -3.35
N LEU A 69 12.92 -21.05 -3.35
CA LEU A 69 12.26 -21.55 -2.14
C LEU A 69 13.18 -22.46 -1.31
N LYS A 70 13.96 -23.34 -1.96
CA LYS A 70 14.98 -24.17 -1.28
C LYS A 70 16.09 -23.34 -0.62
N SER A 71 16.39 -22.15 -1.14
CA SER A 71 17.43 -21.29 -0.56
C SER A 71 16.98 -20.59 0.73
N VAL A 72 15.66 -20.40 0.90
CA VAL A 72 15.06 -19.75 2.07
C VAL A 72 14.51 -20.74 3.11
N GLU A 73 14.18 -21.97 2.71
CA GLU A 73 13.88 -23.08 3.61
C GLU A 73 15.17 -23.59 4.30
N LYS A 74 15.61 -22.88 5.34
CA LYS A 74 16.63 -23.36 6.30
C LYS A 74 16.00 -24.08 7.48
#